data_AF-A0A183F6P4-F1
#
_entry.id   AF-A0A183F6P4-F1
#
_cell.length_a   1.000
_cell.length_b   1.000
_cell.length_c   1.000
_cell.angle_alpha   90.00
_cell.angle_beta   90.00
_cell.angle_gamma   90.00
#
_symmetry.space_group_name_H-M   'P 1'
#
loop_
_entity.id
_entity.type
_entity.pdbx_description
1 polymer ?
#
loop_
_entity_poly.entity_id
_entity_poly.type
_entity_poly.pdbx_seq_one_letter_code
_entity_poly.pdbx_strand_id
1 'polypeptide(L)'
;LIYQFQVTHYRLSICWTRILPSGVIDIVNEKGVHFYRSLLSELRKNGIEPIVEYWITFNEIFMHAWSAVSRFEGHPHHSPDTVEYSTPKRRIPYLAAHNMLRAHAKVYRMYEREFRATQRGRIGIVAGGQWFLAVSDDPSDTAACQRAVEWGLNWMIEPVFGQNGDYPEAMKQAMNASEDEQGFELLPKFSKTEKEELKGQSR
;
A
#
# COMPACT_ATOMS: atom_id res chain seq x y z
N LEU A 1 -0.79 -16.31 25.77
CA LEU A 1 -1.14 -14.88 25.65
C LEU A 1 -2.30 -14.66 24.68
N ILE A 2 -2.15 -14.90 23.36
CA ILE A 2 -3.21 -14.62 22.37
C ILE A 2 -4.52 -15.38 22.68
N TYR A 3 -4.44 -16.64 23.13
CA TYR A 3 -5.61 -17.43 23.53
C TYR A 3 -6.41 -16.85 24.70
N GLN A 4 -5.76 -16.08 25.57
CA GLN A 4 -6.42 -15.49 26.74
C GLN A 4 -7.35 -14.33 26.33
N PHE A 5 -7.12 -13.74 25.16
CA PHE A 5 -7.90 -12.60 24.65
C PHE A 5 -9.11 -13.02 23.81
N GLN A 6 -9.38 -14.32 23.63
CA GLN A 6 -10.52 -14.84 22.87
C GLN A 6 -10.68 -14.22 21.46
N VAL A 7 -9.55 -13.94 20.80
CA VAL A 7 -9.56 -13.33 19.47
C VAL A 7 -10.04 -14.33 18.41
N THR A 8 -10.80 -13.85 17.44
CA THR A 8 -11.28 -14.68 16.32
C THR A 8 -10.29 -14.71 15.16
N HIS A 9 -9.50 -13.66 15.00
CA HIS A 9 -8.56 -13.49 13.89
C HIS A 9 -7.19 -13.05 14.40
N TYR A 10 -6.15 -13.47 13.70
CA TYR A 10 -4.78 -13.02 13.96
C TYR A 10 -4.12 -12.51 12.68
N ARG A 11 -3.77 -11.21 12.68
CA ARG A 11 -3.05 -10.55 11.60
C ARG A 11 -1.55 -10.61 11.85
N LEU A 12 -0.80 -11.11 10.87
CA LEU A 12 0.66 -11.15 10.91
C LEU A 12 1.26 -10.80 9.56
N SER A 13 2.51 -10.35 9.58
CA SER A 13 3.30 -10.09 8.37
C SER A 13 4.30 -11.22 8.12
N ILE A 14 4.49 -11.57 6.84
CA ILE A 14 5.55 -12.49 6.43
C ILE A 14 6.80 -11.67 6.11
N CYS A 15 7.91 -12.01 6.77
CA CYS A 15 9.19 -11.34 6.58
C CYS A 15 9.81 -11.85 5.27
N TRP A 16 9.87 -10.98 4.25
CA TRP A 16 10.40 -11.34 2.93
C TRP A 16 11.79 -11.97 3.03
N THR A 17 12.74 -11.32 3.70
CA THR A 17 14.12 -11.82 3.85
C THR A 17 14.22 -13.11 4.67
N ARG A 18 13.20 -13.47 5.46
CA ARG A 18 13.14 -14.77 6.13
C ARG A 18 12.79 -15.90 5.16
N ILE A 19 12.01 -15.63 4.11
CA ILE A 19 11.63 -16.61 3.09
C ILE A 19 12.63 -16.62 1.93
N LEU A 20 13.00 -15.44 1.42
CA LEU A 20 13.93 -15.22 0.32
C LEU A 20 15.08 -14.31 0.81
N PRO A 21 16.15 -14.87 1.37
CA PRO A 21 17.23 -14.08 1.99
C PRO A 21 17.95 -13.12 1.03
N SER A 22 18.01 -13.47 -0.25
CA SER A 22 18.59 -12.66 -1.34
C SER A 22 17.65 -11.55 -1.84
N GLY A 23 16.36 -11.59 -1.47
CA GLY A 23 15.32 -10.74 -2.03
C GLY A 23 14.80 -11.19 -3.41
N VAL A 24 15.30 -12.27 -3.99
CA VAL A 24 14.83 -12.82 -5.28
C VAL A 24 14.42 -14.28 -5.16
N ILE A 25 13.75 -14.83 -6.18
CA ILE A 25 13.27 -16.23 -6.19
C ILE A 25 14.41 -17.15 -6.68
N ASP A 26 15.49 -17.23 -5.91
CA ASP A 26 16.64 -18.10 -6.18
C ASP A 26 16.80 -19.18 -5.10
N ILE A 27 16.82 -18.77 -3.83
CA ILE A 27 17.05 -19.61 -2.67
C ILE A 27 15.91 -19.39 -1.69
N VAL A 28 15.07 -20.41 -1.55
CA VAL A 28 14.01 -20.45 -0.55
C VAL A 28 14.59 -20.96 0.77
N ASN A 29 14.43 -20.18 1.84
CA ASN A 29 14.81 -20.61 3.18
C ASN A 29 13.70 -21.49 3.78
N GLU A 30 13.85 -22.80 3.64
CA GLU A 30 12.88 -23.80 4.13
C GLU A 30 12.63 -23.71 5.64
N LYS A 31 13.61 -23.29 6.45
CA LYS A 31 13.38 -23.05 7.89
C LYS A 31 12.42 -21.90 8.13
N GLY A 32 12.53 -20.84 7.31
CA GLY A 32 11.59 -19.72 7.30
C GLY A 32 10.19 -20.15 6.92
N VAL A 33 10.05 -20.93 5.85
CA VAL A 33 8.76 -21.50 5.42
C VAL A 33 8.15 -22.38 6.51
N HIS A 34 8.96 -23.27 7.11
CA HIS A 34 8.53 -24.15 8.19
C HIS A 34 8.01 -23.36 9.39
N PHE A 35 8.69 -22.28 9.79
CA PHE A 35 8.23 -21.42 10.87
C PHE A 35 6.80 -20.89 10.65
N TYR A 36 6.50 -20.34 9.47
CA TYR A 36 5.15 -19.83 9.18
C TYR A 36 4.13 -20.97 9.07
N ARG A 37 4.47 -22.11 8.48
CA ARG A 37 3.58 -23.29 8.44
C ARG A 37 3.20 -23.77 9.84
N SER A 38 4.17 -23.84 10.75
CA SER A 38 3.97 -24.25 12.14
C SER A 38 3.10 -23.24 12.90
N LEU A 39 3.37 -21.94 12.75
CA LEU A 39 2.56 -20.87 13.35
C LEU A 39 1.10 -20.94 12.89
N LEU A 40 0.87 -21.04 11.57
CA LEU A 40 -0.48 -21.09 11.00
C LEU A 40 -1.24 -22.35 11.41
N SER A 41 -0.55 -23.48 11.50
CA SER A 41 -1.12 -24.73 11.98
C SER A 41 -1.54 -24.62 13.45
N GLU A 42 -0.73 -23.98 14.28
CA GLU A 42 -1.01 -23.79 15.70
C GLU A 42 -2.17 -22.83 15.95
N LEU A 43 -2.30 -21.76 15.16
CA LEU A 43 -3.47 -20.87 15.21
C LEU A 43 -4.77 -21.64 14.91
N ARG A 44 -4.78 -22.43 13.82
CA ARG A 44 -5.95 -23.24 13.42
C ARG A 44 -6.34 -24.29 14.47
N LYS A 45 -5.36 -24.98 15.06
CA LYS A 45 -5.62 -25.97 16.13
C LYS A 45 -6.36 -25.38 17.32
N ASN A 46 -6.19 -24.08 17.55
CA ASN A 46 -6.79 -23.37 18.66
C ASN A 46 -7.99 -22.51 18.22
N GLY A 47 -8.59 -22.81 17.06
CA GLY A 47 -9.80 -22.15 16.57
C GLY A 47 -9.63 -20.68 16.18
N ILE A 48 -8.39 -20.21 16.05
CA ILE A 48 -8.11 -18.85 15.56
C ILE A 48 -7.95 -18.95 14.05
N GLU A 49 -8.84 -18.28 13.32
CA GLU A 49 -8.75 -18.24 11.88
C GLU A 49 -7.55 -17.37 11.49
N PRO A 50 -6.50 -17.96 10.89
CA PRO A 50 -5.42 -17.14 10.40
C PRO A 50 -5.94 -16.38 9.17
N ILE A 51 -5.48 -15.15 9.01
CA ILE A 51 -5.73 -14.31 7.82
C ILE A 51 -5.15 -14.93 6.51
N VAL A 52 -4.80 -16.22 6.48
CA VAL A 52 -4.40 -16.98 5.28
C VAL A 52 -5.52 -17.07 4.25
N GLU A 53 -6.79 -16.93 4.66
CA GLU A 53 -7.93 -16.78 3.75
C GLU A 53 -8.07 -15.33 3.20
N TYR A 54 -7.29 -14.38 3.74
CA TYR A 54 -7.33 -12.95 3.45
C TYR A 54 -5.91 -12.39 3.25
N TRP A 55 -5.37 -12.44 2.04
CA TRP A 55 -4.05 -11.89 1.76
C TRP A 55 -4.05 -10.36 1.74
N ILE A 56 -3.07 -9.74 2.41
CA ILE A 56 -2.80 -8.30 2.29
C ILE A 56 -1.44 -8.15 1.61
N THR A 57 -1.38 -7.44 0.48
CA THR A 57 -0.12 -7.25 -0.25
C THR A 57 0.82 -6.26 0.44
N PHE A 58 0.31 -5.07 0.77
CA PHE A 58 1.05 -4.01 1.44
C PHE A 58 0.26 -3.47 2.64
N ASN A 59 1.00 -3.11 3.69
CA ASN A 59 0.50 -2.37 4.84
C ASN A 59 0.88 -0.89 4.69
N GLU A 60 -0.05 0.04 4.90
CA GLU A 60 0.21 1.48 5.05
C GLU A 60 1.15 2.07 3.99
N ILE A 61 0.80 1.86 2.71
CA ILE A 61 1.58 2.31 1.55
C ILE A 61 1.92 3.81 1.58
N PHE A 62 1.02 4.66 2.10
CA PHE A 62 1.32 6.08 2.29
C PHE A 62 2.51 6.30 3.23
N MET A 63 2.51 5.63 4.38
CA MET A 63 3.57 5.76 5.39
C MET A 63 4.91 5.26 4.85
N HIS A 64 4.93 4.11 4.17
CA HIS A 64 6.18 3.60 3.60
C HIS A 64 6.71 4.48 2.45
N ALA A 65 5.83 5.07 1.66
CA ALA A 65 6.23 5.99 0.60
C ALA A 65 6.81 7.29 1.16
N TRP A 66 6.18 7.86 2.20
CA TRP A 66 6.44 9.22 2.66
C TRP A 66 7.46 9.29 3.80
N SER A 67 7.36 8.41 4.80
CA SER A 67 8.17 8.47 6.02
C SER A 67 9.61 7.95 5.84
N ALA A 68 9.89 7.27 4.73
CA ALA A 68 11.24 6.85 4.36
C ALA A 68 12.10 7.99 3.79
N VAL A 69 11.46 9.06 3.34
CA VAL A 69 12.05 10.09 2.48
C VAL A 69 11.72 11.52 2.93
N SER A 70 10.86 11.67 3.93
CA SER A 70 10.49 12.95 4.54
C SER A 70 10.80 12.94 6.03
N ARG A 71 11.30 14.07 6.54
CA ARG A 71 11.45 14.29 7.98
C ARG A 71 10.38 15.26 8.45
N PHE A 72 9.53 14.80 9.34
CA PHE A 72 8.59 15.64 10.08
C PHE A 72 9.01 15.65 11.54
N GLU A 73 9.13 16.85 12.11
CA GLU A 73 9.41 16.99 13.53
C GLU A 73 8.33 16.27 14.35
N GLY A 74 8.75 15.44 15.31
CA GLY A 74 7.84 14.64 16.14
C GLY A 74 7.34 13.33 15.52
N HIS A 75 7.70 12.99 14.28
CA HIS A 75 7.34 11.71 13.66
C HIS A 75 8.50 10.71 13.64
N PRO A 76 8.22 9.39 13.81
CA PRO A 76 9.25 8.36 13.72
C PRO A 76 9.86 8.31 12.32
N HIS A 77 11.17 8.07 12.26
CA HIS A 77 11.89 7.87 11.00
C HIS A 77 11.72 6.43 10.53
N HIS A 78 11.49 6.25 9.23
CA HIS A 78 11.39 4.92 8.62
C HIS A 78 12.60 4.63 7.73
N SER A 79 13.03 3.37 7.72
CA SER A 79 14.01 2.89 6.74
C SER A 79 13.44 3.01 5.30
N PRO A 80 14.30 3.21 4.28
CA PRO A 80 15.76 3.30 4.33
C PRO A 80 16.37 4.65 4.75
N ASP A 81 15.59 5.64 5.24
CA ASP A 81 16.04 7.00 5.62
C ASP A 81 16.85 7.69 4.51
N THR A 82 16.30 7.74 3.30
CA THR A 82 16.94 8.29 2.09
C THR A 82 16.55 9.75 1.84
N VAL A 83 16.36 10.52 2.91
CA VAL A 83 15.90 11.92 2.88
C VAL A 83 16.84 12.82 2.10
N GLU A 84 18.14 12.54 2.13
CA GLU A 84 19.13 13.28 1.34
C GLU A 84 18.91 13.18 -0.18
N TYR A 85 18.30 12.08 -0.64
CA TYR A 85 17.97 11.87 -2.05
C TYR A 85 16.59 12.42 -2.44
N SER A 86 15.74 12.76 -1.46
CA SER A 86 14.36 13.21 -1.71
C SER A 86 14.26 14.70 -2.06
N THR A 87 15.33 15.46 -1.80
CA THR A 87 15.40 16.90 -2.04
C THR A 87 16.36 17.14 -3.22
N PRO A 88 15.97 17.92 -4.26
CA PRO A 88 14.92 18.94 -4.26
C PRO A 88 13.61 18.59 -4.99
N LYS A 89 13.37 17.35 -5.43
CA LYS A 89 12.31 17.10 -6.42
C LYS A 89 11.01 16.46 -5.92
N ARG A 90 10.86 16.07 -4.64
CA ARG A 90 9.62 15.48 -4.06
C ARG A 90 8.99 14.29 -4.81
N ARG A 91 9.65 13.77 -5.86
CA ARG A 91 9.17 12.72 -6.77
C ARG A 91 9.25 11.32 -6.17
N ILE A 92 10.29 11.07 -5.38
CA ILE A 92 10.59 9.73 -4.82
C ILE A 92 9.39 9.10 -4.12
N PRO A 93 8.70 9.80 -3.21
CA PRO A 93 7.52 9.21 -2.57
C PRO A 93 6.40 8.83 -3.54
N TYR A 94 6.10 9.67 -4.54
CA TYR A 94 5.12 9.33 -5.58
C TYR A 94 5.57 8.10 -6.37
N LEU A 95 6.85 8.01 -6.72
CA LEU A 95 7.41 6.85 -7.40
C LEU A 95 7.35 5.56 -6.56
N ALA A 96 7.62 5.64 -5.26
CA ALA A 96 7.54 4.52 -4.35
C ALA A 96 6.09 4.02 -4.23
N ALA A 97 5.15 4.93 -3.96
CA ALA A 97 3.71 4.65 -3.93
C ALA A 97 3.21 4.03 -5.24
N HIS A 98 3.61 4.60 -6.37
CA HIS A 98 3.26 4.12 -7.70
C HIS A 98 3.73 2.67 -7.92
N ASN A 99 4.98 2.36 -7.57
CA ASN A 99 5.50 1.00 -7.70
C ASN A 99 4.84 0.01 -6.73
N MET A 100 4.48 0.43 -5.52
CA MET A 100 3.70 -0.41 -4.58
C MET A 100 2.31 -0.74 -5.13
N LEU A 101 1.61 0.24 -5.72
CA LEU A 101 0.31 0.03 -6.37
C LEU A 101 0.42 -0.93 -7.57
N ARG A 102 1.45 -0.77 -8.41
CA ARG A 102 1.72 -1.69 -9.53
C ARG A 102 2.02 -3.11 -9.05
N ALA A 103 2.82 -3.25 -7.99
CA ALA A 103 3.14 -4.54 -7.40
C ALA A 103 1.89 -5.20 -6.83
N HIS A 104 1.03 -4.44 -6.13
CA HIS A 104 -0.26 -4.92 -5.66
C HIS A 104 -1.12 -5.45 -6.81
N ALA A 105 -1.25 -4.68 -7.88
CA ALA A 105 -2.07 -5.09 -9.02
C ALA A 105 -1.58 -6.39 -9.66
N LYS A 106 -0.27 -6.54 -9.85
CA LYS A 106 0.32 -7.77 -10.37
C LYS A 106 0.06 -8.98 -9.47
N VAL A 107 0.22 -8.83 -8.16
CA VAL A 107 -0.03 -9.91 -7.19
C VAL A 107 -1.53 -10.25 -7.15
N TYR A 108 -2.41 -9.25 -7.18
CA TYR A 108 -3.86 -9.47 -7.25
C TYR A 108 -4.25 -10.29 -8.48
N ARG A 109 -3.79 -9.88 -9.66
CA ARG A 109 -4.10 -10.58 -10.92
C ARG A 109 -3.48 -11.97 -10.99
N MET A 110 -2.29 -12.15 -10.43
CA MET A 110 -1.68 -13.49 -10.25
C MET A 110 -2.55 -14.36 -9.34
N TYR A 111 -3.00 -13.85 -8.20
CA TYR A 111 -3.88 -14.58 -7.28
C TYR A 111 -5.19 -14.99 -7.94
N GLU A 112 -5.83 -14.05 -8.64
CA GLU A 112 -7.05 -14.28 -9.42
C GLU A 112 -6.89 -15.42 -10.44
N ARG A 113 -5.80 -15.40 -11.21
CA ARG A 113 -5.53 -16.38 -12.27
C ARG A 113 -5.13 -17.76 -11.74
N GLU A 114 -4.28 -17.81 -10.71
CA GLU A 114 -3.56 -19.03 -10.35
C GLU A 114 -4.09 -19.71 -9.08
N PHE A 115 -4.67 -18.95 -8.15
CA PHE A 115 -4.94 -19.43 -6.80
C PHE A 115 -6.41 -19.30 -6.38
N ARG A 116 -7.16 -18.33 -6.94
CA ARG A 116 -8.54 -18.06 -6.51
C ARG A 116 -9.48 -19.26 -6.69
N ALA A 117 -9.35 -20.03 -7.76
CA ALA A 117 -10.21 -21.19 -8.01
C ALA A 117 -10.05 -22.31 -6.97
N THR A 118 -8.84 -22.50 -6.45
CA THR A 118 -8.50 -23.60 -5.52
C THR A 118 -8.55 -23.15 -4.06
N GLN A 119 -7.99 -21.98 -3.75
CA GLN A 119 -7.88 -21.48 -2.39
C GLN A 119 -9.10 -20.68 -1.94
N ARG A 120 -9.85 -20.08 -2.87
CA ARG A 120 -11.05 -19.26 -2.62
C ARG A 120 -10.85 -18.13 -1.59
N GLY A 121 -9.61 -17.72 -1.35
CA GLY A 121 -9.29 -16.62 -0.46
C GLY A 121 -9.57 -15.26 -1.12
N ARG A 122 -9.49 -14.21 -0.30
CA ARG A 122 -9.58 -12.82 -0.72
C ARG A 122 -8.20 -12.18 -0.66
N ILE A 123 -7.97 -11.20 -1.53
CA ILE A 123 -6.73 -10.44 -1.55
C ILE A 123 -7.05 -8.95 -1.54
N GLY A 124 -6.32 -8.18 -0.75
CA GLY A 124 -6.51 -6.75 -0.60
C GLY A 124 -5.21 -6.02 -0.27
N ILE A 125 -5.37 -4.75 0.06
CA ILE A 125 -4.29 -3.83 0.40
C ILE A 125 -4.75 -2.92 1.55
N VAL A 126 -3.82 -2.51 2.40
CA VAL A 126 -4.09 -1.51 3.44
C VAL A 126 -3.44 -0.20 3.01
N ALA A 127 -4.27 0.78 2.64
CA ALA A 127 -3.78 2.07 2.17
C ALA A 127 -3.10 2.87 3.30
N GLY A 128 -3.72 2.88 4.50
CA GLY A 128 -3.35 3.79 5.59
C GLY A 128 -3.56 5.25 5.19
N GLY A 129 -4.02 6.10 6.11
CA GLY A 129 -4.20 7.51 5.79
C GLY A 129 -4.84 8.30 6.90
N GLN A 130 -4.93 9.62 6.68
CA GLN A 130 -5.51 10.57 7.62
C GLN A 130 -6.82 11.11 7.05
N TRP A 131 -7.79 11.29 7.94
CA TRP A 131 -9.00 12.04 7.63
C TRP A 131 -8.82 13.50 8.05
N PHE A 132 -9.31 14.42 7.23
CA PHE A 132 -9.20 15.86 7.48
C PHE A 132 -10.60 16.44 7.64
N LEU A 133 -10.71 17.47 8.48
CA LEU A 133 -11.93 18.23 8.70
C LEU A 133 -11.62 19.70 8.44
N ALA A 134 -12.52 20.39 7.77
CA ALA A 134 -12.44 21.84 7.61
C ALA A 134 -12.58 22.51 8.99
N VAL A 135 -11.82 23.57 9.23
CA VAL A 135 -11.86 24.31 10.49
C VAL A 135 -13.05 25.27 10.56
N SER A 136 -13.61 25.63 9.41
CA SER A 136 -14.81 26.46 9.29
C SER A 136 -15.59 26.11 8.03
N ASP A 137 -16.76 26.74 7.86
CA ASP A 137 -17.59 26.64 6.65
C ASP A 137 -17.10 27.56 5.52
N ASP A 138 -15.95 28.23 5.68
CA ASP A 138 -15.36 29.02 4.60
C ASP A 138 -15.06 28.10 3.39
N PRO A 139 -15.47 28.49 2.15
CA PRO A 139 -15.19 27.71 0.96
C PRO A 139 -13.70 27.39 0.75
N SER A 140 -12.80 28.27 1.19
CA SER A 140 -11.35 28.07 1.10
C SER A 140 -10.86 26.98 2.05
N ASP A 141 -11.40 26.89 3.27
CA ASP A 141 -11.11 25.83 4.24
C ASP A 141 -11.67 24.49 3.76
N THR A 142 -12.88 24.49 3.20
CA THR A 142 -13.47 23.30 2.58
C THR A 142 -12.62 22.79 1.41
N ALA A 143 -12.17 23.69 0.54
CA ALA A 143 -11.29 23.34 -0.58
C ALA A 143 -9.90 22.85 -0.11
N ALA A 144 -9.35 23.43 0.97
CA ALA A 144 -8.10 22.97 1.57
C ALA A 144 -8.24 21.57 2.19
N CYS A 145 -9.34 21.32 2.90
CA CYS A 145 -9.66 20.01 3.45
C CYS A 145 -9.77 18.95 2.36
N GLN A 146 -10.49 19.24 1.26
CA GLN A 146 -10.59 18.29 0.13
C GLN A 146 -9.21 17.95 -0.43
N ARG A 147 -8.35 18.95 -0.69
CA ARG A 147 -6.97 18.69 -1.16
C ARG A 147 -6.17 17.84 -0.17
N ALA A 148 -6.32 18.09 1.14
CA ALA A 148 -5.65 17.28 2.15
C ALA A 148 -6.11 15.82 2.12
N VAL A 149 -7.41 15.55 1.95
CA VAL A 149 -7.95 14.18 1.79
C VAL A 149 -7.41 13.52 0.51
N GLU A 150 -7.30 14.25 -0.60
CA GLU A 150 -6.75 13.69 -1.85
C GLU A 150 -5.34 13.14 -1.65
N TRP A 151 -4.45 13.91 -0.99
CA TRP A 151 -3.06 13.52 -0.74
C TRP A 151 -2.87 12.62 0.49
N GLY A 152 -3.75 12.69 1.48
CA GLY A 152 -3.62 11.93 2.71
C GLY A 152 -4.27 10.55 2.64
N LEU A 153 -5.14 10.31 1.66
CA LEU A 153 -5.90 9.06 1.57
C LEU A 153 -6.23 8.65 0.12
N ASN A 154 -6.95 9.50 -0.63
CA ASN A 154 -7.62 9.04 -1.86
C ASN A 154 -6.64 8.58 -2.95
N TRP A 155 -5.50 9.24 -3.10
CA TRP A 155 -4.52 8.85 -4.12
C TRP A 155 -3.95 7.44 -3.97
N MET A 156 -4.09 6.84 -2.78
CA MET A 156 -3.71 5.45 -2.49
C MET A 156 -4.88 4.47 -2.62
N ILE A 157 -6.12 4.97 -2.57
CA ILE A 157 -7.36 4.17 -2.61
C ILE A 157 -7.96 4.14 -4.00
N GLU A 158 -8.13 5.30 -4.64
CA GLU A 158 -8.80 5.42 -5.94
C GLU A 158 -8.20 4.58 -7.06
N PRO A 159 -6.86 4.41 -7.16
CA PRO A 159 -6.30 3.50 -8.16
C PRO A 159 -6.83 2.06 -8.01
N VAL A 160 -7.07 1.58 -6.79
CA VAL A 160 -7.43 0.17 -6.53
C VAL A 160 -8.95 -0.02 -6.44
N PHE A 161 -9.61 0.88 -5.70
CA PHE A 161 -11.02 0.78 -5.33
C PHE A 161 -11.94 1.69 -6.17
N GLY A 162 -11.36 2.64 -6.90
CA GLY A 162 -12.08 3.52 -7.81
C GLY A 162 -12.48 2.83 -9.12
N GLN A 163 -13.18 3.58 -9.98
CA GLN A 163 -13.72 3.05 -11.23
C GLN A 163 -12.73 3.08 -12.41
N ASN A 164 -11.65 3.84 -12.28
CA ASN A 164 -10.78 4.20 -13.41
C ASN A 164 -9.39 3.55 -13.37
N GLY A 165 -9.00 2.95 -12.24
CA GLY A 165 -7.66 2.37 -12.11
C GLY A 165 -6.54 3.40 -12.08
N ASP A 166 -6.84 4.65 -11.71
CA ASP A 166 -5.94 5.80 -11.86
C ASP A 166 -5.98 6.69 -10.62
N TYR A 167 -5.06 7.66 -10.55
CA TYR A 167 -5.06 8.67 -9.48
C TYR A 167 -6.27 9.62 -9.56
N PRO A 168 -6.66 10.25 -8.44
CA PRO A 168 -7.72 11.24 -8.42
C PRO A 168 -7.47 12.38 -9.42
N GLU A 169 -8.50 12.81 -10.13
CA GLU A 169 -8.37 13.87 -11.15
C GLU A 169 -7.87 15.18 -10.56
N ALA A 170 -8.36 15.55 -9.37
CA ALA A 170 -7.91 16.76 -8.67
C ALA A 170 -6.40 16.72 -8.37
N MET A 171 -5.88 15.56 -7.99
CA MET A 171 -4.45 15.37 -7.78
C MET A 171 -3.67 15.53 -9.08
N LYS A 172 -4.10 14.86 -10.16
CA LYS A 172 -3.44 14.94 -11.46
C LYS A 172 -3.38 16.36 -12.00
N GLN A 173 -4.45 17.14 -11.89
CA GLN A 173 -4.50 18.52 -12.34
C GLN A 173 -3.51 19.42 -11.59
N ALA A 174 -3.49 19.33 -10.26
CA ALA A 174 -2.57 20.11 -9.43
C ALA A 174 -1.10 19.69 -9.60
N MET A 175 -0.85 18.40 -9.86
CA MET A 175 0.50 17.92 -10.17
C MET A 175 0.96 18.41 -11.54
N ASN A 176 0.13 18.34 -12.59
CA ASN A 176 0.48 18.86 -13.91
C ASN A 176 0.88 20.34 -13.86
N ALA A 177 0.13 21.17 -13.13
CA ALA A 177 0.49 22.58 -12.96
C ALA A 177 1.87 22.78 -12.31
N SER A 178 2.19 21.95 -11.31
CA SER A 178 3.50 21.97 -10.64
C SER A 178 4.62 21.46 -11.55
N GLU A 179 4.34 20.46 -12.39
CA GLU A 179 5.27 19.89 -13.37
C GLU A 179 5.60 20.87 -14.49
N ASP A 180 4.59 21.60 -15.00
CA ASP A 180 4.75 22.63 -16.02
C ASP A 180 5.63 23.79 -15.54
N GLU A 181 5.46 24.21 -14.28
CA GLU A 181 6.30 25.24 -13.65
C GLU A 181 7.75 24.76 -13.45
N GLN A 182 7.93 23.49 -13.04
CA GLN A 182 9.24 22.95 -12.67
C GLN A 182 10.01 22.31 -13.84
N GLY A 183 9.33 22.02 -14.95
CA GLY A 183 9.90 21.41 -16.15
C GLY A 183 10.26 19.92 -16.01
N PHE A 184 9.65 19.18 -15.08
CA PHE A 184 9.85 17.73 -14.95
C PHE A 184 8.66 17.00 -14.30
N GLU A 185 8.51 15.71 -14.60
CA GLU A 185 7.44 14.85 -14.05
C GLU A 185 7.64 14.55 -12.55
N LEU A 186 6.62 14.84 -11.75
CA LEU A 186 6.51 14.59 -10.32
C LEU A 186 5.66 13.35 -10.02
N LEU A 187 4.49 13.24 -10.66
CA LEU A 187 3.53 12.14 -10.48
C LEU A 187 3.67 11.15 -11.65
N PRO A 188 4.18 9.92 -11.42
CA PRO A 188 4.24 8.92 -12.48
C PRO A 188 2.85 8.58 -13.01
N LYS A 189 2.75 8.31 -14.32
CA LYS A 189 1.47 8.01 -14.99
C LYS A 189 1.31 6.52 -15.19
N PHE A 190 0.15 5.97 -14.80
CA PHE A 190 -0.19 4.58 -15.12
C PHE A 190 -0.41 4.45 -16.64
N SER A 191 0.18 3.43 -17.24
CA SER A 191 -0.15 2.99 -18.60
C SER A 191 -1.58 2.46 -18.67
N LYS A 192 -2.13 2.35 -19.88
CA LYS A 192 -3.47 1.78 -20.09
C LYS A 192 -3.59 0.38 -19.46
N THR A 193 -2.58 -0.47 -19.65
CA THR A 193 -2.55 -1.81 -19.07
C THR A 193 -2.54 -1.77 -17.55
N GLU A 194 -1.74 -0.90 -16.94
CA GLU A 194 -1.68 -0.79 -15.47
C GLU A 194 -3.00 -0.30 -14.88
N LYS A 195 -3.70 0.63 -15.54
CA LYS A 195 -5.04 1.07 -15.12
C LYS A 195 -6.05 -0.08 -15.14
N GLU A 196 -6.05 -0.89 -16.20
CA GLU A 196 -6.91 -2.07 -16.30
C GLU A 196 -6.56 -3.13 -15.25
N GLU A 197 -5.26 -3.34 -14.98
CA GLU A 197 -4.82 -4.23 -13.92
C GLU A 197 -5.31 -3.75 -12.56
N LEU A 198 -5.22 -2.45 -12.28
CA LEU A 198 -5.60 -1.78 -11.02
C LEU A 198 -7.11 -1.75 -10.75
N LYS A 199 -7.91 -1.55 -11.79
CA LYS A 199 -9.37 -1.37 -11.66
C LYS A 199 -10.07 -2.61 -11.08
N GLY A 200 -10.94 -2.38 -10.09
CA GLY A 200 -11.91 -3.36 -9.64
C GLY A 200 -11.36 -4.48 -8.76
N GLN A 201 -10.28 -4.21 -8.01
CA GLN A 201 -9.65 -5.18 -7.10
C GLN A 201 -10.36 -5.32 -5.74
N SER A 202 -11.61 -4.87 -5.66
CA SER A 202 -12.39 -4.76 -4.43
C SER A 202 -13.46 -5.85 -4.25
N ARG A 203 -13.42 -6.91 -5.08
CA ARG A 203 -14.43 -7.98 -5.14
C ARG A 203 -13.89 -9.34 -4.72
#